data_AF-A0A8D1MIF0-F1
#
_entry.id   AF-A0A8D1MIF0-F1
#
_cell.length_a   1.000
_cell.length_b   1.000
_cell.length_c   1.000
_cell.angle_alpha   90.00
_cell.angle_beta   90.00
_cell.angle_gamma   90.00
#
_symmetry.space_group_name_H-M   'P 1'
#
loop_
_entity.id
_entity.type
_entity.pdbx_description
1 polymer ?
#
loop_
_entity_poly.entity_id
_entity_poly.type
_entity_poly.pdbx_seq_one_letter_code
_entity_poly.pdbx_strand_id
1 'polypeptide(L)'
;QPGGMGGAETKSRPQTPRNFLALRTLCVSRLDGARRLRAAAAHAQTLGGPSAVGRGVQGDPGDATSGITSVRATANMPGIVELPTLEDLKVQEVKVSSSVLKAAAHHYGAQCDKPNKEFMLCRWEEKDPRRCLEEGKLVNQCALDFFRQIKRHCAEPFTEYWTCIDYSGLQLFRHCRKQQAKFDECVLDKLGWVRPDLGELSKVTKVKTDRPLPENPYHSRARPEPNPEAEGDLKPAKHGSRLFFWTM
;
A
#
# COMPACT_ATOMS: atom_id res chain seq x y z
N GLN A 1 -19.27 -67.52 -10.65
CA GLN A 1 -20.70 -67.15 -10.57
C GLN A 1 -21.27 -67.74 -9.29
N PRO A 2 -22.25 -67.09 -8.65
CA PRO A 2 -22.50 -65.65 -8.50
C PRO A 2 -22.67 -65.33 -6.98
N GLY A 3 -22.90 -64.12 -6.47
CA GLY A 3 -23.26 -62.81 -7.01
C GLY A 3 -23.71 -61.93 -5.84
N GLY A 4 -23.67 -60.61 -6.00
CA GLY A 4 -24.17 -59.68 -4.99
C GLY A 4 -23.69 -58.25 -5.18
N MET A 5 -24.08 -57.64 -6.30
CA MET A 5 -23.91 -56.21 -6.62
C MET A 5 -24.82 -55.33 -5.76
N GLY A 6 -24.37 -54.12 -5.45
CA GLY A 6 -25.19 -52.98 -5.03
C GLY A 6 -24.30 -51.89 -4.43
N GLY A 7 -24.35 -50.62 -4.81
CA GLY A 7 -25.08 -49.91 -5.85
C GLY A 7 -24.41 -48.54 -5.97
N ALA A 8 -24.35 -48.01 -7.20
CA ALA A 8 -23.77 -46.71 -7.49
C ALA A 8 -24.67 -45.58 -6.96
N GLU A 9 -24.16 -44.74 -6.07
CA GLU A 9 -24.79 -43.47 -5.71
C GLU A 9 -24.18 -42.35 -6.58
N THR A 10 -24.89 -42.01 -7.64
CA THR A 10 -24.65 -40.84 -8.48
C THR A 10 -24.99 -39.58 -7.69
N LYS A 11 -23.98 -38.88 -7.17
CA LYS A 11 -24.18 -37.55 -6.55
C LYS A 11 -24.18 -36.47 -7.65
N SER A 12 -25.27 -35.72 -7.64
CA SER A 12 -25.67 -34.72 -8.63
C SER A 12 -24.72 -33.54 -8.76
N ARG A 13 -24.59 -33.06 -10.01
CA ARG A 13 -23.91 -31.82 -10.43
C ARG A 13 -24.61 -30.60 -9.79
N PRO A 14 -23.91 -29.65 -9.13
CA PRO A 14 -24.54 -28.41 -8.70
C PRO A 14 -24.75 -27.48 -9.90
N GLN A 15 -25.98 -26.99 -10.02
CA GLN A 15 -26.43 -26.04 -11.04
C GLN A 15 -25.76 -24.68 -10.84
N THR A 16 -25.23 -24.11 -11.92
CA THR A 16 -24.70 -22.74 -12.00
C THR A 16 -25.83 -21.71 -11.81
N PRO A 17 -25.72 -20.76 -10.86
CA PRO A 17 -26.72 -19.71 -10.72
C PRO A 17 -26.54 -18.61 -11.79
N ARG A 18 -27.68 -18.13 -12.30
CA ARG A 18 -27.88 -17.06 -13.31
C ARG A 18 -27.25 -15.67 -12.97
N ASN A 19 -26.49 -15.55 -11.89
CA ASN A 19 -25.94 -14.28 -11.41
C ASN A 19 -24.59 -13.88 -12.04
N PHE A 20 -24.00 -14.73 -12.87
CA PHE A 20 -22.70 -14.44 -13.51
C PHE A 20 -22.79 -13.44 -14.68
N LEU A 21 -23.95 -13.31 -15.34
CA LEU A 21 -24.12 -12.33 -16.42
C LEU A 21 -24.20 -10.89 -15.87
N ALA A 22 -24.85 -10.67 -14.73
CA ALA A 22 -25.07 -9.34 -14.15
C ALA A 22 -23.77 -8.72 -13.60
N LEU A 23 -22.86 -9.53 -13.03
CA LEU A 23 -21.57 -9.02 -12.54
C LEU A 23 -20.61 -8.60 -13.68
N ARG A 24 -20.71 -9.23 -14.85
CA ARG A 24 -19.90 -8.84 -16.02
C ARG A 24 -20.29 -7.47 -16.55
N THR A 25 -21.59 -7.13 -16.55
CA THR A 25 -22.09 -5.84 -17.05
C THR A 25 -21.73 -4.66 -16.15
N LEU A 26 -21.64 -4.87 -14.83
CA LEU A 26 -21.22 -3.87 -13.84
C LEU A 26 -19.70 -3.57 -13.90
N CYS A 27 -18.88 -4.52 -14.34
CA CYS A 27 -17.44 -4.33 -14.42
C CYS A 27 -17.02 -3.54 -15.68
N VAL A 28 -17.72 -3.73 -16.80
CA VAL A 28 -17.47 -2.99 -18.06
C VAL A 28 -17.84 -1.51 -17.92
N SER A 29 -18.95 -1.20 -17.23
CA SER A 29 -19.41 0.17 -17.04
C SER A 29 -18.51 1.02 -16.11
N ARG A 30 -17.77 0.38 -15.18
CA ARG A 30 -16.74 1.08 -14.36
C ARG A 30 -15.44 1.38 -15.12
N LEU A 31 -15.10 0.59 -16.14
CA LEU A 31 -13.90 0.79 -16.95
C LEU A 31 -14.07 1.94 -17.97
N ASP A 32 -15.28 2.15 -18.51
CA ASP A 32 -15.57 3.27 -19.41
C ASP A 32 -15.63 4.63 -18.71
N GLY A 33 -16.04 4.68 -17.43
CA GLY A 33 -16.00 5.90 -16.62
C GLY A 33 -14.58 6.42 -16.37
N ALA A 34 -13.61 5.52 -16.17
CA ALA A 34 -12.21 5.88 -15.91
C ALA A 34 -11.49 6.43 -17.16
N ARG A 35 -11.91 6.04 -18.38
CA ARG A 35 -11.35 6.56 -19.64
C ARG A 35 -11.79 7.98 -19.95
N ARG A 36 -13.02 8.37 -19.57
CA ARG A 36 -13.54 9.73 -19.83
C ARG A 36 -12.88 10.81 -18.95
N LEU A 37 -12.44 10.47 -17.74
CA LEU A 37 -11.75 11.41 -16.84
C LEU A 37 -10.31 11.75 -17.28
N ARG A 38 -9.64 10.88 -18.04
CA ARG A 38 -8.28 11.15 -18.55
C ARG A 38 -8.25 12.08 -19.78
N ALA A 39 -9.35 12.20 -20.52
CA ALA A 39 -9.42 13.08 -21.69
C ALA A 39 -9.58 14.57 -21.34
N ALA A 40 -10.14 14.89 -20.16
CA ALA A 40 -10.37 16.28 -19.74
C ALA A 40 -9.10 17.02 -19.26
N ALA A 41 -8.03 16.30 -18.90
CA ALA A 41 -6.80 16.89 -18.39
C ALA A 41 -5.82 17.36 -19.50
N ALA A 42 -6.06 17.01 -20.77
CA ALA A 42 -5.12 17.26 -21.87
C ALA A 42 -5.32 18.62 -22.59
N HIS A 43 -6.32 19.43 -22.24
CA HIS A 43 -6.62 20.69 -22.92
C HIS A 43 -6.19 21.98 -22.18
N ALA A 44 -5.45 21.88 -21.08
CA ALA A 44 -5.05 23.05 -20.28
C ALA A 44 -3.59 23.52 -20.50
N GLN A 45 -2.85 22.99 -21.48
CA GLN A 45 -1.41 23.29 -21.69
C GLN A 45 -1.09 24.06 -22.98
N THR A 46 -2.03 24.83 -23.52
CA THR A 46 -1.72 25.82 -24.56
C THR A 46 -2.10 27.19 -24.07
N LEU A 47 -1.09 27.98 -23.70
CA LEU A 47 -0.96 29.44 -23.84
C LEU A 47 0.08 29.92 -22.82
N GLY A 48 1.36 29.79 -23.19
CA GLY A 48 2.49 30.35 -22.46
C GLY A 48 3.34 31.24 -23.37
N GLY A 49 3.44 32.53 -23.00
CA GLY A 49 4.50 33.46 -23.40
C GLY A 49 4.02 34.81 -23.97
N PRO A 50 4.81 35.91 -23.92
CA PRO A 50 5.82 36.28 -22.92
C PRO A 50 5.74 37.76 -22.41
N SER A 51 6.46 38.02 -21.31
CA SER A 51 7.09 39.27 -20.82
C SER A 51 6.50 40.66 -21.10
N ALA A 52 6.27 41.42 -20.02
CA ALA A 52 6.47 42.88 -20.02
C ALA A 52 6.96 43.38 -18.65
N VAL A 53 8.06 44.12 -18.69
CA VAL A 53 8.68 44.91 -17.63
C VAL A 53 7.83 46.14 -17.35
N GLY A 54 7.63 46.52 -16.08
CA GLY A 54 6.97 47.78 -15.71
C GLY A 54 7.36 48.25 -14.30
N ARG A 55 8.04 49.40 -14.24
CA ARG A 55 8.44 50.14 -13.02
C ARG A 55 7.24 50.77 -12.32
N GLY A 56 7.34 50.86 -10.99
CA GLY A 56 7.01 52.02 -10.14
C GLY A 56 5.57 52.54 -10.09
N VAL A 57 5.05 52.77 -8.88
CA VAL A 57 4.74 54.11 -8.31
C VAL A 57 3.98 53.94 -6.98
N GLN A 58 4.35 54.80 -6.03
CA GLN A 58 3.83 55.01 -4.68
C GLN A 58 2.32 55.31 -4.64
N GLY A 59 1.66 54.94 -3.54
CA GLY A 59 0.36 55.50 -3.14
C GLY A 59 -0.24 54.82 -1.92
N ASP A 60 -0.07 55.42 -0.74
CA ASP A 60 -0.98 55.24 0.41
C ASP A 60 -2.33 55.90 0.09
N PRO A 61 -3.46 55.39 0.64
CA PRO A 61 -4.01 56.08 1.80
C PRO A 61 -4.77 55.21 2.83
N GLY A 62 -4.66 55.60 4.09
CA GLY A 62 -5.83 56.09 4.86
C GLY A 62 -6.89 55.09 5.35
N ASP A 63 -6.71 54.71 6.62
CA ASP A 63 -7.69 54.45 7.69
C ASP A 63 -9.20 54.55 7.38
N ALA A 64 -9.94 53.47 7.68
CA ALA A 64 -11.36 53.52 8.01
C ALA A 64 -11.78 52.30 8.86
N THR A 65 -12.15 52.60 10.09
CA THR A 65 -12.77 51.74 11.09
C THR A 65 -14.11 51.16 10.62
N SER A 66 -14.32 49.85 10.75
CA SER A 66 -15.65 49.26 10.99
C SER A 66 -15.53 47.86 11.57
N GLY A 67 -16.13 47.68 12.75
CA GLY A 67 -16.19 46.42 13.47
C GLY A 67 -17.05 45.42 12.73
N ILE A 68 -16.39 44.37 12.23
CA ILE A 68 -17.01 43.10 11.90
C ILE A 68 -16.05 42.08 12.52
N THR A 69 -16.53 41.27 13.44
CA THR A 69 -15.78 40.12 13.97
C THR A 69 -15.48 39.18 12.82
N SER A 70 -14.36 39.45 12.16
CA SER A 70 -13.77 38.60 11.14
C SER A 70 -13.42 37.30 11.85
N VAL A 71 -14.19 36.24 11.58
CA VAL A 71 -13.69 34.88 11.75
C VAL A 71 -12.40 34.86 10.94
N ARG A 72 -11.26 34.94 11.63
CA ARG A 72 -9.94 34.74 11.03
C ARG A 72 -9.96 33.32 10.48
N ALA A 73 -10.37 33.17 9.22
CA ALA A 73 -9.91 32.09 8.40
C ALA A 73 -8.39 32.28 8.34
N THR A 74 -7.65 31.59 9.22
CA THR A 74 -6.22 31.43 9.05
C THR A 74 -6.06 30.74 7.71
N ALA A 75 -5.79 31.53 6.67
CA ALA A 75 -5.32 31.04 5.40
C ALA A 75 -3.98 30.36 5.70
N ASN A 76 -4.04 29.07 5.98
CA ASN A 76 -2.88 28.23 6.18
C ASN A 76 -2.22 28.16 4.80
N MET A 77 -1.21 28.99 4.56
CA MET A 77 -0.33 28.80 3.43
C MET A 77 0.23 27.38 3.53
N PRO A 78 0.21 26.58 2.45
CA PRO A 78 0.81 25.26 2.50
C PRO A 78 2.29 25.41 2.89
N GLY A 79 2.70 24.67 3.92
CA GLY A 79 4.07 24.68 4.40
C GLY A 79 5.05 24.12 3.36
N ILE A 80 6.33 24.51 3.51
CA ILE A 80 7.43 23.97 2.71
C ILE A 80 7.72 22.53 3.17
N VAL A 81 7.98 21.62 2.22
CA VAL A 81 8.27 20.22 2.54
C VAL A 81 9.70 20.07 3.07
N GLU A 82 9.83 19.57 4.30
CA GLU A 82 11.13 19.20 4.87
C GLU A 82 11.61 17.87 4.26
N LEU A 83 12.71 17.92 3.51
CA LEU A 83 13.34 16.74 2.92
C LEU A 83 14.64 16.42 3.67
N PRO A 84 14.98 15.13 3.83
CA PRO A 84 16.26 14.73 4.39
C PRO A 84 17.42 15.17 3.50
N THR A 85 18.63 15.22 4.06
CA THR A 85 19.82 15.61 3.30
C THR A 85 20.22 14.49 2.34
N LEU A 86 20.99 14.83 1.30
CA LEU A 86 21.49 13.85 0.32
C LEU A 86 22.43 12.82 0.95
N GLU A 87 23.01 13.10 2.11
CA GLU A 87 23.92 12.18 2.81
C GLU A 87 23.14 11.08 3.52
N ASP A 88 21.98 11.40 4.10
CA ASP A 88 21.11 10.46 4.79
C ASP A 88 20.58 9.35 3.87
N LEU A 89 20.46 9.66 2.58
CA LEU A 89 19.97 8.77 1.52
C LEU A 89 21.04 7.84 0.94
N LYS A 90 22.32 8.12 1.17
CA LYS A 90 23.43 7.33 0.60
C LYS A 90 23.62 6.04 1.40
N VAL A 91 23.05 4.95 0.91
CA VAL A 91 23.20 3.60 1.47
C VAL A 91 23.77 2.66 0.41
N GLN A 92 24.55 1.65 0.81
CA GLN A 92 25.06 0.64 -0.12
C GLN A 92 23.90 -0.14 -0.77
N GLU A 93 23.80 -0.10 -2.09
CA GLU A 93 22.70 -0.75 -2.82
C GLU A 93 22.91 -2.26 -3.00
N VAL A 94 21.80 -3.02 -2.95
CA VAL A 94 21.77 -4.43 -3.35
C VAL A 94 21.58 -4.50 -4.88
N LYS A 95 22.71 -4.50 -5.61
CA LYS A 95 22.74 -4.52 -7.08
C LYS A 95 22.60 -5.95 -7.62
N VAL A 96 21.37 -6.46 -7.67
CA VAL A 96 21.05 -7.78 -8.24
C VAL A 96 19.81 -7.72 -9.13
N SER A 97 19.64 -8.68 -10.04
CA SER A 97 18.45 -8.79 -10.88
C SER A 97 17.22 -9.24 -10.07
N SER A 98 16.02 -9.01 -10.61
CA SER A 98 14.76 -9.45 -9.98
C SER A 98 14.65 -10.97 -9.84
N SER A 99 15.22 -11.72 -10.78
CA SER A 99 15.29 -13.18 -10.76
C SER A 99 16.09 -13.69 -9.57
N VAL A 100 17.22 -13.05 -9.25
CA VAL A 100 18.07 -13.38 -8.09
C VAL A 100 17.32 -13.16 -6.78
N LEU A 101 16.66 -11.99 -6.61
CA LEU A 101 15.86 -11.71 -5.41
C LEU A 101 14.72 -12.71 -5.26
N LYS A 102 14.05 -13.05 -6.37
CA LYS A 102 12.92 -13.97 -6.37
C LYS A 102 13.33 -15.41 -6.04
N ALA A 103 14.49 -15.85 -6.54
CA ALA A 103 15.07 -17.14 -6.20
C ALA A 103 15.35 -17.25 -4.69
N ALA A 104 15.94 -16.21 -4.11
CA ALA A 104 16.32 -16.19 -2.69
C ALA A 104 15.18 -15.78 -1.74
N ALA A 105 14.03 -15.33 -2.24
CA ALA A 105 12.97 -14.69 -1.46
C ALA A 105 12.47 -15.51 -0.25
N HIS A 106 12.38 -16.85 -0.41
CA HIS A 106 11.89 -17.72 0.67
C HIS A 106 12.88 -17.75 1.85
N HIS A 107 14.17 -17.91 1.55
CA HIS A 107 15.23 -17.92 2.57
C HIS A 107 15.46 -16.53 3.15
N TYR A 108 15.42 -15.49 2.31
CA TYR A 108 15.52 -14.10 2.76
C TYR A 108 14.40 -13.74 3.74
N GLY A 109 13.17 -14.17 3.45
CA GLY A 109 12.02 -13.94 4.33
C GLY A 109 12.15 -14.63 5.69
N ALA A 110 12.81 -15.79 5.74
CA ALA A 110 13.05 -16.50 7.01
C ALA A 110 14.19 -15.87 7.83
N GLN A 111 15.30 -15.50 7.18
CA GLN A 111 16.50 -15.02 7.88
C GLN A 111 16.41 -13.53 8.28
N CYS A 112 15.88 -12.68 7.40
CA CYS A 112 15.80 -11.24 7.62
C CYS A 112 14.41 -10.79 8.10
N ASP A 113 13.61 -11.65 8.73
CA ASP A 113 12.23 -11.30 9.11
C ASP A 113 12.17 -10.11 10.08
N LYS A 114 13.01 -10.13 11.13
CA LYS A 114 13.01 -9.12 12.19
C LYS A 114 13.15 -7.67 11.67
N PRO A 115 14.24 -7.27 10.98
CA PRO A 115 14.38 -5.89 10.49
C PRO A 115 13.33 -5.54 9.43
N ASN A 116 12.95 -6.49 8.57
CA ASN A 116 11.93 -6.25 7.54
C ASN A 116 10.56 -5.95 8.17
N LYS A 117 10.15 -6.71 9.19
CA LYS A 117 8.85 -6.52 9.83
C LYS A 117 8.82 -5.26 10.70
N GLU A 118 9.92 -4.92 11.37
CA GLU A 118 10.07 -3.64 12.10
C GLU A 118 9.93 -2.43 11.17
N PHE A 119 10.59 -2.47 10.00
CA PHE A 119 10.46 -1.45 8.96
C PHE A 119 9.05 -1.37 8.38
N MET A 120 8.45 -2.52 8.06
CA MET A 120 7.09 -2.55 7.53
C MET A 120 6.09 -2.02 8.56
N LEU A 121 6.22 -2.40 9.83
CA LEU A 121 5.40 -1.84 10.90
C LEU A 121 5.57 -0.31 10.99
N CYS A 122 6.81 0.19 10.89
CA CYS A 122 7.10 1.63 10.91
C CYS A 122 6.33 2.35 9.83
N ARG A 123 6.51 1.86 8.60
CA ARG A 123 5.93 2.45 7.41
C ARG A 123 4.41 2.44 7.44
N TRP A 124 3.80 1.42 8.04
CA TRP A 124 2.34 1.30 8.13
C TRP A 124 1.74 2.16 9.26
N GLU A 125 2.43 2.28 10.39
CA GLU A 125 2.04 3.12 11.54
C GLU A 125 2.23 4.61 11.24
N GLU A 126 3.45 5.01 10.87
CA GLU A 126 3.82 6.41 10.68
C GLU A 126 3.38 6.98 9.33
N LYS A 127 3.26 6.13 8.30
CA LYS A 127 2.82 6.49 6.92
C LYS A 127 3.70 7.48 6.17
N ASP A 128 4.74 8.00 6.82
CA ASP A 128 5.75 8.88 6.26
C ASP A 128 7.08 8.14 6.05
N PRO A 129 7.59 8.00 4.81
CA PRO A 129 8.82 7.24 4.54
C PRO A 129 10.08 7.91 5.10
N ARG A 130 10.03 9.22 5.40
CA ARG A 130 11.17 10.01 5.89
C ARG A 130 11.56 9.64 7.32
N ARG A 131 10.61 9.21 8.14
CA ARG A 131 10.81 8.89 9.55
C ARG A 131 11.39 7.48 9.74
N CYS A 132 11.03 6.56 8.84
CA CYS A 132 11.46 5.14 8.87
C CYS A 132 12.74 4.85 8.05
N LEU A 133 13.59 5.84 7.79
CA LEU A 133 14.78 5.66 6.95
C LEU A 133 15.85 4.80 7.63
N GLU A 134 15.99 4.91 8.95
CA GLU A 134 16.98 4.16 9.72
C GLU A 134 16.66 2.66 9.72
N GLU A 135 15.41 2.27 9.91
CA GLU A 135 14.99 0.87 9.77
C GLU A 135 15.15 0.38 8.32
N GLY A 136 14.96 1.26 7.34
CA GLY A 136 15.24 0.96 5.93
C GLY A 136 16.72 0.65 5.68
N LYS A 137 17.64 1.36 6.34
CA LYS A 137 19.09 1.07 6.28
C LYS A 137 19.41 -0.30 6.89
N LEU A 138 18.76 -0.65 8.00
CA LEU A 138 18.93 -1.97 8.64
C LEU A 138 18.44 -3.12 7.76
N VAL A 139 17.32 -2.93 7.05
CA VAL A 139 16.84 -3.89 6.05
C VAL A 139 17.87 -4.10 4.95
N ASN A 140 18.43 -3.01 4.44
CA ASN A 140 19.42 -3.06 3.37
C ASN A 140 20.72 -3.75 3.84
N GLN A 141 21.16 -3.48 5.07
CA GLN A 141 22.29 -4.16 5.68
C GLN A 141 22.06 -5.67 5.80
N CYS A 142 20.89 -6.10 6.29
CA CYS A 142 20.54 -7.52 6.39
C CYS A 142 20.57 -8.22 5.02
N ALA A 143 20.02 -7.56 3.99
CA ALA A 143 20.04 -8.08 2.63
C ALA A 143 21.47 -8.25 2.08
N LEU A 144 22.35 -7.28 2.30
CA LEU A 144 23.75 -7.37 1.88
C LEU A 144 24.48 -8.53 2.59
N ASP A 145 24.30 -8.68 3.89
CA ASP A 145 24.94 -9.75 4.66
C ASP A 145 24.41 -11.12 4.26
N PHE A 146 23.11 -11.24 4.00
CA PHE A 146 22.49 -12.45 3.46
C PHE A 146 23.10 -12.86 2.11
N PHE A 147 23.21 -11.94 1.14
CA PHE A 147 23.81 -12.25 -0.16
C PHE A 147 25.32 -12.53 -0.07
N ARG A 148 26.04 -11.90 0.87
CA ARG A 148 27.44 -12.24 1.15
C ARG A 148 27.58 -13.67 1.65
N GLN A 149 26.69 -14.15 2.51
CA GLN A 149 26.70 -15.54 3.00
C GLN A 149 26.43 -16.54 1.88
N ILE A 150 25.40 -16.32 1.05
CA ILE A 150 25.11 -17.19 -0.10
C ILE A 150 26.31 -17.25 -1.05
N LYS A 151 26.93 -16.10 -1.35
CA LYS A 151 28.10 -16.03 -2.24
C LYS A 151 29.32 -16.77 -1.69
N ARG A 152 29.51 -16.82 -0.36
CA ARG A 152 30.63 -17.53 0.28
C ARG A 152 30.43 -19.04 0.31
N HIS A 153 29.19 -19.52 0.50
CA HIS A 153 28.93 -20.93 0.75
C HIS A 153 28.33 -21.69 -0.45
N CYS A 154 27.36 -21.12 -1.17
CA CYS A 154 26.53 -21.83 -2.16
C CYS A 154 26.40 -21.06 -3.49
N ALA A 155 27.49 -20.47 -3.98
CA ALA A 155 27.47 -19.65 -5.20
C ALA A 155 27.02 -20.43 -6.45
N GLU A 156 27.62 -21.60 -6.71
CA GLU A 156 27.34 -22.40 -7.91
C GLU A 156 25.88 -22.88 -8.02
N PRO A 157 25.31 -23.62 -7.05
CA PRO A 157 23.92 -24.08 -7.16
C PRO A 157 22.93 -22.90 -7.17
N PHE A 158 23.28 -21.79 -6.51
CA PHE A 158 22.47 -20.58 -6.56
C PHE A 158 22.46 -19.98 -7.97
N THR A 159 23.62 -19.92 -8.64
CA THR A 159 23.71 -19.41 -10.02
C THR A 159 22.92 -20.24 -11.02
N GLU A 160 22.97 -21.57 -10.94
CA GLU A 160 22.14 -22.45 -11.77
C GLU A 160 20.64 -22.23 -11.52
N TYR A 161 20.26 -21.96 -10.27
CA TYR A 161 18.86 -21.80 -9.91
C TYR A 161 18.27 -20.49 -10.41
N TRP A 162 18.90 -19.35 -10.14
CA TRP A 162 18.34 -18.07 -10.57
C TRP A 162 18.42 -17.89 -12.09
N THR A 163 19.42 -18.44 -12.78
CA THR A 163 19.49 -18.42 -14.25
C THR A 163 18.34 -19.20 -14.89
N CYS A 164 17.95 -20.34 -14.31
CA CYS A 164 16.76 -21.08 -14.75
C CYS A 164 15.48 -20.25 -14.57
N ILE A 165 15.35 -19.53 -13.45
CA ILE A 165 14.18 -18.66 -13.20
C ILE A 165 14.15 -17.50 -14.20
N ASP A 166 15.32 -16.91 -14.47
CA ASP A 166 15.49 -15.78 -15.38
C ASP A 166 15.12 -16.11 -16.83
N TYR A 167 15.39 -17.36 -17.26
CA TYR A 167 15.02 -17.83 -18.59
C TYR A 167 13.50 -17.79 -18.85
N SER A 168 12.68 -17.94 -17.81
CA SER A 168 11.23 -17.93 -17.96
C SER A 168 10.69 -16.49 -17.93
N GLY A 169 9.90 -16.11 -18.94
CA GLY A 169 9.36 -14.74 -19.05
C GLY A 169 8.50 -14.29 -17.85
N LEU A 170 7.88 -15.24 -17.12
CA LEU A 170 7.08 -14.95 -15.91
C LEU A 170 7.79 -15.34 -14.60
N GLN A 171 9.04 -15.83 -14.65
CA GLN A 171 9.81 -16.26 -13.48
C GLN A 171 9.05 -17.27 -12.61
N LEU A 172 8.61 -18.38 -13.22
CA LEU A 172 7.74 -19.38 -12.59
C LEU A 172 8.56 -20.42 -11.81
N PHE A 173 8.30 -20.54 -10.50
CA PHE A 173 8.97 -21.53 -9.64
C PHE A 173 8.74 -23.00 -10.05
N ARG A 174 7.67 -23.28 -10.80
CA ARG A 174 7.31 -24.66 -11.20
C ARG A 174 8.31 -25.29 -12.17
N HIS A 175 9.02 -24.50 -12.98
CA HIS A 175 9.91 -25.03 -14.02
C HIS A 175 11.31 -25.39 -13.48
N CYS A 176 11.73 -24.80 -12.36
CA CYS A 176 13.11 -24.89 -11.85
C CYS A 176 13.23 -25.71 -10.55
N ARG A 177 12.36 -26.72 -10.34
CA ARG A 177 12.33 -27.50 -9.09
C ARG A 177 13.57 -28.36 -8.85
N LYS A 178 14.23 -28.82 -9.92
CA LYS A 178 15.46 -29.62 -9.82
C LYS A 178 16.61 -28.77 -9.27
N GLN A 179 16.80 -27.58 -9.84
CA GLN A 179 17.79 -26.61 -9.40
C GLN A 179 17.47 -26.08 -8.02
N GLN A 180 16.18 -25.89 -7.71
CA GLN A 180 15.75 -25.51 -6.37
C GLN A 180 16.18 -26.52 -5.31
N ALA A 181 15.96 -27.83 -5.56
CA ALA A 181 16.34 -28.87 -4.60
C ALA A 181 17.85 -28.87 -4.31
N LYS A 182 18.70 -28.74 -5.35
CA LYS A 182 20.16 -28.62 -5.19
C LYS A 182 20.57 -27.40 -4.36
N PHE A 183 19.89 -26.27 -4.57
CA PHE A 183 20.17 -25.05 -3.83
C PHE A 183 19.74 -25.17 -2.36
N ASP A 184 18.53 -25.67 -2.12
CA ASP A 184 17.99 -25.88 -0.77
C ASP A 184 18.84 -26.90 0.02
N GLU A 185 19.34 -27.96 -0.64
CA GLU A 185 20.28 -28.94 -0.07
C GLU A 185 21.61 -28.29 0.36
N CYS A 186 22.26 -27.53 -0.52
CA CYS A 186 23.50 -26.82 -0.17
C CYS A 186 23.33 -25.86 1.02
N VAL A 187 22.20 -25.13 1.04
CA VAL A 187 21.89 -24.18 2.09
C VAL A 187 21.62 -24.89 3.42
N LEU A 188 20.92 -26.02 3.38
CA LEU A 188 20.67 -26.83 4.58
C LEU A 188 22.00 -27.40 5.13
N ASP A 189 22.86 -27.92 4.28
CA ASP A 189 24.11 -28.57 4.69
C ASP A 189 25.15 -27.57 5.24
N LYS A 190 25.28 -26.39 4.62
CA LYS A 190 26.33 -25.43 4.99
C LYS A 190 25.88 -24.36 5.99
N LEU A 191 24.62 -23.93 5.92
CA LEU A 191 24.08 -22.82 6.72
C LEU A 191 23.00 -23.28 7.71
N GLY A 192 22.45 -24.48 7.55
CA GLY A 192 21.40 -25.00 8.43
C GLY A 192 20.05 -24.31 8.25
N TRP A 193 19.83 -23.59 7.15
CA TRP A 193 18.57 -22.88 6.92
C TRP A 193 17.53 -23.80 6.29
N VAL A 194 16.42 -23.97 7.00
CA VAL A 194 15.26 -24.69 6.48
C VAL A 194 14.41 -23.71 5.68
N ARG A 195 14.01 -24.13 4.47
CA ARG A 195 13.11 -23.36 3.63
C ARG A 195 11.73 -23.29 4.29
N PRO A 196 11.11 -22.10 4.43
CA PRO A 196 9.80 -21.98 5.06
C PRO A 196 8.71 -22.66 4.23
N ASP A 197 7.74 -23.21 4.95
CA ASP A 197 6.60 -23.91 4.38
C ASP A 197 5.56 -22.95 3.80
N LEU A 198 4.64 -23.51 3.00
CA LEU A 198 3.57 -22.73 2.41
C LEU A 198 2.69 -22.13 3.51
N GLY A 199 2.60 -20.81 3.51
CA GLY A 199 1.76 -20.05 4.43
C GLY A 199 2.50 -19.43 5.61
N GLU A 200 3.74 -19.84 5.91
CA GLU A 200 4.50 -19.29 7.03
C GLU A 200 4.78 -17.80 6.88
N LEU A 201 5.31 -17.39 5.73
CA LEU A 201 5.63 -16.00 5.43
C LEU A 201 4.39 -15.08 5.34
N SER A 202 3.21 -15.66 5.14
CA SER A 202 1.93 -14.93 5.11
C SER A 202 1.26 -14.79 6.47
N LYS A 203 1.77 -15.46 7.52
CA LYS A 203 1.25 -15.30 8.88
C LYS A 203 1.51 -13.87 9.35
N VAL A 204 0.52 -13.30 10.05
CA VAL A 204 0.68 -11.99 10.70
C VAL A 204 1.54 -12.19 11.94
N THR A 205 2.74 -11.60 11.92
CA THR A 205 3.67 -11.64 13.05
C THR A 205 3.45 -10.44 13.97
N LYS A 206 3.70 -10.63 15.26
CA LYS A 206 3.73 -9.53 16.25
C LYS A 206 5.17 -9.06 16.37
N VAL A 207 5.39 -7.77 16.18
CA VAL A 207 6.72 -7.16 16.27
C VAL A 207 6.75 -6.29 17.52
N LYS A 208 7.80 -6.42 18.33
CA LYS A 208 8.04 -5.53 19.46
C LYS A 208 8.95 -4.40 19.00
N THR A 209 8.50 -3.17 19.18
CA THR A 209 9.27 -1.96 18.87
C THR A 209 9.39 -1.08 20.11
N ASP A 210 10.51 -0.39 20.25
CA ASP A 210 10.76 0.54 21.36
C ASP A 210 10.23 1.96 21.07
N ARG A 211 9.91 2.26 19.80
CA ARG A 211 9.36 3.55 19.39
C ARG A 211 7.92 3.74 19.91
N PRO A 212 7.51 4.99 20.23
CA PRO A 212 6.13 5.27 20.61
C PRO A 212 5.19 5.12 19.41
N LEU A 213 3.93 4.77 19.69
CA LEU A 213 2.89 4.72 18.66
C LEU A 213 2.49 6.16 18.26
N PRO A 214 2.39 6.50 16.95
CA PRO A 214 1.94 7.82 16.53
C PRO A 214 0.46 8.05 16.86
N GLU A 215 0.14 9.10 17.62
CA GLU A 215 -1.26 9.44 17.96
C GLU A 215 -2.05 9.96 16.74
N ASN A 216 -1.40 10.75 15.88
CA ASN A 216 -2.01 11.33 14.68
C ASN A 216 -1.11 11.13 13.44
N PRO A 217 -1.13 9.95 12.82
CA PRO A 217 -0.25 9.62 11.70
C PRO A 217 -0.56 10.40 10.42
N TYR A 218 -1.78 10.91 10.27
CA TYR A 218 -2.20 11.65 9.07
C TYR A 218 -2.05 13.16 9.21
N HIS A 219 -1.58 13.65 10.37
CA HIS A 219 -1.60 15.06 10.70
C HIS A 219 -2.97 15.70 10.41
N SER A 220 -4.05 14.97 10.72
CA SER A 220 -5.41 15.45 10.47
C SER A 220 -5.76 16.56 11.44
N ARG A 221 -6.45 17.60 10.94
CA ARG A 221 -7.09 18.61 11.79
C ARG A 221 -8.13 17.97 12.72
N ALA A 222 -8.44 18.67 13.81
CA ALA A 222 -9.55 18.29 14.67
C ALA A 222 -10.83 18.11 13.84
N ARG A 223 -11.60 17.07 14.18
CA ARG A 223 -12.90 16.83 13.55
C ARG A 223 -13.85 17.98 13.93
N PRO A 224 -14.71 18.46 13.01
CA PRO A 224 -15.78 19.37 13.39
C PRO A 224 -16.64 18.76 14.50
N GLU A 225 -17.16 19.61 15.39
CA GLU A 225 -18.11 19.18 16.40
C GLU A 225 -19.37 18.59 15.73
N PRO A 226 -19.91 17.49 16.25
CA PRO A 226 -21.13 16.90 15.72
C PRO A 226 -22.31 17.84 15.96
N ASN A 227 -23.30 17.82 15.05
CA ASN A 227 -24.58 18.48 15.31
C ASN A 227 -25.23 17.83 16.54
N PRO A 228 -25.94 18.62 17.37
CA PRO A 228 -26.63 18.07 18.54
C PRO A 228 -27.68 17.04 18.09
N GLU A 229 -27.72 15.91 18.80
CA GLU A 229 -28.73 14.88 18.58
C GLU A 229 -30.09 15.37 19.09
N ALA A 230 -31.17 15.01 18.39
CA ALA A 230 -32.52 15.34 18.83
C ALA A 230 -32.91 14.38 19.97
N GLU A 231 -32.86 14.87 21.21
CA GLU A 231 -33.24 14.11 22.39
C GLU A 231 -34.67 14.46 22.86
N GLY A 232 -35.40 13.45 23.31
CA GLY A 232 -36.75 13.57 23.86
C GLY A 232 -37.86 12.99 22.95
N ASP A 233 -39.02 12.73 23.55
CA ASP A 233 -40.16 12.17 22.81
C ASP A 233 -40.70 13.15 21.76
N LEU A 234 -40.95 12.65 20.55
CA LEU A 234 -41.61 13.42 19.50
C LEU A 234 -43.06 13.71 19.91
N LYS A 235 -43.27 14.91 20.45
CA LYS A 235 -44.61 15.43 20.73
C LYS A 235 -45.34 15.69 19.41
N PRO A 236 -46.67 15.49 19.35
CA PRO A 236 -47.45 15.85 18.18
C PRO A 236 -47.28 17.35 17.86
N ALA A 237 -47.33 17.68 16.56
CA ALA A 237 -47.17 19.05 16.11
C ALA A 237 -48.28 19.95 16.70
N LYS A 238 -47.89 21.12 17.24
CA LYS A 238 -48.87 22.10 17.72
C LYS A 238 -49.68 22.65 16.53
N HIS A 239 -51.00 22.48 16.59
CA HIS A 239 -51.97 22.91 15.56
C HIS A 239 -51.80 22.22 14.19
N GLY A 240 -51.35 20.96 14.16
CA GLY A 240 -51.37 20.14 12.96
C GLY A 240 -50.46 20.67 11.85
N SER A 241 -50.96 20.68 10.61
CA SER A 241 -50.23 21.14 9.42
C SER A 241 -49.92 22.65 9.38
N ARG A 242 -50.67 23.49 10.11
CA ARG A 242 -50.57 24.97 10.08
C ARG A 242 -50.61 25.55 8.65
N LEU A 243 -51.37 24.92 7.75
CA LEU A 243 -51.42 25.28 6.33
C LEU A 243 -52.78 25.91 5.97
N PHE A 244 -52.78 27.22 5.68
CA PHE A 244 -53.94 28.03 5.27
C PHE A 244 -55.22 27.85 6.12
N PHE A 245 -55.99 26.80 5.87
CA PHE A 245 -57.27 26.48 6.54
C PHE A 245 -57.35 25.04 7.05
N TRP A 246 -56.31 24.22 6.88
CA TRP A 246 -56.26 22.85 7.40
C TRP A 246 -55.93 22.88 8.89
N THR A 247 -56.89 22.47 9.71
CA THR A 247 -56.83 22.54 11.18
C THR A 247 -56.27 21.28 11.86
N MET A 248 -55.96 20.24 11.07
CA MET A 248 -55.27 19.02 11.50
C MET A 248 -53.94 18.84 10.77
#